data_AF-A0A1X7GW79-F1
#
_entry.id   AF-A0A1X7GW79-F1
#
_cell.length_a   1.000
_cell.length_b   1.000
_cell.length_c   1.000
_cell.angle_alpha   90.00
_cell.angle_beta   90.00
_cell.angle_gamma   90.00
#
_symmetry.space_group_name_H-M   'P 1'
#
loop_
_entity.id
_entity.type
_entity.pdbx_description
1 polymer ?
#
loop_
_entity_poly.entity_id
_entity_poly.type
_entity_poly.pdbx_seq_one_letter_code
_entity_poly.pdbx_strand_id
1 'polypeptide(L)'
;MLRKFLRTLKYYFLSLLRMKNSDHQIAIGFSSGFFPCWYPTFGIDILIAMAFSRMVRGNMAAAVIAASIGQLLWPLLFFINYKIGVLVSHLFSSTTPIKLQDVIHIPVPDRKYSVLADYFSKLGDMGLNFLIGSIVNSLVSSVVVYFIFRLLLCYYRKPLLLKIKRTSKRKRAQVEQIKDEEAS
;
A
#
# COMPACT_ATOMS: atom_id res chain seq x y z
N MET A 1 -7.54 -19.23 4.89
CA MET A 1 -7.85 -18.19 3.88
C MET A 1 -6.61 -17.46 3.36
N LEU A 2 -5.70 -17.00 4.23
CA LEU A 2 -4.43 -16.35 3.86
C LEU A 2 -3.59 -17.09 2.79
N ARG A 3 -3.45 -18.42 2.89
CA ARG A 3 -2.70 -19.22 1.89
C ARG A 3 -3.31 -19.18 0.48
N LYS A 4 -4.65 -19.11 0.36
CA LYS A 4 -5.31 -18.99 -0.95
C LYS A 4 -5.03 -17.61 -1.55
N PHE A 5 -5.12 -16.56 -0.73
CA PHE A 5 -4.83 -15.19 -1.14
C PHE A 5 -3.37 -15.01 -1.60
N LEU A 6 -2.40 -15.55 -0.84
CA LEU A 6 -0.98 -15.53 -1.20
C LEU A 6 -0.70 -16.21 -2.55
N ARG A 7 -1.40 -17.34 -2.84
CA ARG A 7 -1.28 -18.02 -4.14
C ARG A 7 -1.83 -17.18 -5.28
N THR A 8 -2.98 -16.55 -5.07
CA THR A 8 -3.60 -15.64 -6.03
C THR A 8 -2.70 -14.43 -6.31
N LEU A 9 -2.18 -13.82 -5.25
CA LEU A 9 -1.27 -12.68 -5.32
C LEU A 9 0.01 -13.05 -6.08
N LYS A 10 0.58 -14.22 -5.79
CA LYS A 10 1.72 -14.78 -6.54
C LYS A 10 1.39 -14.98 -8.03
N TYR A 11 0.21 -15.51 -8.35
CA TYR A 11 -0.21 -15.69 -9.75
C TYR A 11 -0.31 -14.36 -10.50
N TYR A 12 -0.97 -13.37 -9.89
CA TYR A 12 -1.06 -12.02 -10.46
C TYR A 12 0.31 -11.37 -10.62
N PHE A 13 1.21 -11.54 -9.66
CA PHE A 13 2.59 -11.07 -9.75
C PHE A 13 3.33 -11.69 -10.94
N LEU A 14 3.22 -13.02 -11.12
CA LEU A 14 3.82 -13.73 -12.25
C LEU A 14 3.22 -13.30 -13.59
N SER A 15 1.91 -13.03 -13.63
CA SER A 15 1.23 -12.50 -14.82
C SER A 15 1.77 -11.11 -15.20
N LEU A 16 1.92 -10.23 -14.20
CA LEU A 16 2.52 -8.90 -14.34
C LEU A 16 3.95 -8.94 -14.89
N LEU A 17 4.77 -9.85 -14.38
CA LEU A 17 6.14 -10.07 -14.83
C LEU A 17 6.25 -10.59 -16.27
N ARG A 18 5.22 -11.31 -16.74
CA ARG A 18 5.14 -11.79 -18.13
C ARG A 18 4.68 -10.73 -19.12
N MET A 19 3.98 -9.68 -18.66
CA MET A 19 3.56 -8.60 -19.54
C MET A 19 4.76 -7.81 -20.06
N LYS A 20 4.72 -7.41 -21.34
CA LYS A 20 5.73 -6.55 -22.01
C LYS A 20 5.67 -5.08 -21.53
N ASN A 21 5.30 -4.84 -20.28
CA ASN A 21 5.28 -3.49 -19.73
C ASN A 21 6.71 -3.08 -19.32
N SER A 22 6.99 -1.79 -19.38
CA SER A 22 8.24 -1.22 -18.86
C SER A 22 8.30 -1.39 -17.34
N ASP A 23 9.47 -1.72 -16.80
CA ASP A 23 9.68 -1.92 -15.36
C ASP A 23 9.28 -0.66 -14.57
N HIS A 24 9.50 0.52 -15.18
CA HIS A 24 9.10 1.80 -14.61
C HIS A 24 7.57 1.93 -14.49
N GLN A 25 6.80 1.53 -15.50
CA GLN A 25 5.33 1.64 -15.47
C GLN A 25 4.70 0.73 -14.40
N ILE A 26 5.32 -0.42 -14.13
CA ILE A 26 4.87 -1.32 -13.07
C ILE A 26 5.22 -0.74 -11.70
N ALA A 27 6.46 -0.26 -11.51
CA ALA A 27 6.91 0.31 -10.24
C ALA A 27 6.13 1.58 -9.86
N ILE A 28 5.88 2.48 -10.81
CA ILE A 28 5.11 3.70 -10.55
C ILE A 28 3.65 3.37 -10.25
N GLY A 29 3.05 2.41 -10.97
CA GLY A 29 1.68 1.94 -10.71
C GLY A 29 1.53 1.31 -9.33
N PHE A 30 2.48 0.46 -8.93
CA PHE A 30 2.48 -0.15 -7.60
C PHE A 30 2.63 0.90 -6.50
N SER A 31 3.59 1.81 -6.62
CA SER A 31 3.80 2.91 -5.67
C SER A 31 2.56 3.80 -5.54
N SER A 32 1.98 4.22 -6.67
CA SER A 32 0.77 5.04 -6.67
C SER A 32 -0.44 4.32 -6.09
N GLY A 33 -0.50 2.99 -6.24
CA GLY A 33 -1.58 2.17 -5.68
C GLY A 33 -1.44 1.88 -4.20
N PHE A 34 -0.22 1.95 -3.65
CA PHE A 34 0.02 1.76 -2.22
C PHE A 34 -0.22 3.04 -1.40
N PHE A 35 -0.15 4.22 -2.05
CA PHE A 35 -0.35 5.51 -1.41
C PHE A 35 -1.68 5.63 -0.63
N PRO A 36 -2.84 5.23 -1.17
CA PRO A 36 -4.13 5.35 -0.47
C PRO A 36 -4.25 4.46 0.77
N CYS A 37 -3.46 3.38 0.87
CA CYS A 37 -3.49 2.42 1.98
C CYS A 37 -3.04 3.03 3.31
N TRP A 38 -2.33 4.17 3.27
CA TRP A 38 -1.94 4.92 4.46
C TRP A 38 -3.09 5.69 5.10
N TYR A 39 -4.22 5.83 4.40
CA TYR A 39 -5.40 6.55 4.85
C TYR A 39 -6.56 5.60 5.16
N PRO A 40 -7.46 5.97 6.09
CA PRO A 40 -8.65 5.19 6.46
C PRO A 40 -9.72 5.27 5.37
N THR A 41 -9.48 4.53 4.30
CA THR A 41 -10.33 4.50 3.09
C THR A 41 -11.23 3.26 3.03
N PHE A 42 -11.13 2.36 4.01
CA PHE A 42 -12.05 1.23 4.26
C PHE A 42 -12.54 0.49 3.00
N GLY A 43 -11.61 0.09 2.11
CA GLY A 43 -11.92 -0.69 0.90
C GLY A 43 -12.19 0.13 -0.37
N ILE A 44 -12.30 1.47 -0.26
CA ILE A 44 -12.33 2.39 -1.41
C ILE A 44 -10.90 2.64 -1.94
N ASP A 45 -9.88 2.22 -1.19
CA ASP A 45 -8.47 2.28 -1.55
C ASP A 45 -8.18 1.67 -2.92
N ILE A 46 -8.83 0.57 -3.30
CA ILE A 46 -8.66 -0.06 -4.62
C ILE A 46 -9.12 0.88 -5.75
N LEU A 47 -10.26 1.57 -5.58
CA LEU A 47 -10.77 2.53 -6.56
C LEU A 47 -9.84 3.73 -6.68
N ILE A 48 -9.39 4.26 -5.54
CA ILE A 48 -8.45 5.39 -5.48
C ILE A 48 -7.12 4.98 -6.13
N ALA A 49 -6.60 3.80 -5.81
CA ALA A 49 -5.38 3.25 -6.38
C ALA A 49 -5.47 3.11 -7.91
N MET A 50 -6.60 2.64 -8.44
CA MET A 50 -6.82 2.58 -9.89
C MET A 50 -6.86 3.96 -10.54
N ALA A 51 -7.52 4.94 -9.91
CA ALA A 51 -7.58 6.31 -10.38
C ALA A 51 -6.17 6.95 -10.42
N PHE A 52 -5.42 6.85 -9.32
CA PHE A 52 -4.04 7.35 -9.24
C PHE A 52 -3.13 6.66 -10.24
N SER A 53 -3.22 5.33 -10.38
CA SER A 53 -2.45 4.57 -11.37
C SER A 53 -2.71 5.04 -12.78
N ARG A 54 -3.97 5.39 -13.11
CA ARG A 54 -4.30 5.90 -14.45
C ARG A 54 -3.73 7.31 -14.68
N MET A 55 -3.76 8.15 -13.65
CA MET A 55 -3.20 9.51 -13.69
C MET A 55 -1.68 9.50 -13.95
N VAL A 56 -0.94 8.61 -13.28
CA VAL A 56 0.51 8.46 -13.48
C VAL A 56 0.88 7.59 -14.70
N ARG A 57 -0.10 7.19 -15.52
CA ARG A 57 0.06 6.26 -16.65
C ARG A 57 0.79 4.96 -16.26
N GLY A 58 0.56 4.51 -15.03
CA GLY A 58 1.10 3.28 -14.46
C GLY A 58 0.23 2.06 -14.74
N ASN A 59 0.73 0.89 -14.38
CA ASN A 59 0.01 -0.37 -14.56
C ASN A 59 -1.08 -0.56 -13.49
N MET A 60 -2.34 -0.58 -13.92
CA MET A 60 -3.50 -0.80 -13.05
C MET A 60 -3.44 -2.11 -12.26
N ALA A 61 -2.99 -3.19 -12.88
CA ALA A 61 -2.87 -4.48 -12.17
C ALA A 61 -1.86 -4.39 -11.03
N ALA A 62 -0.78 -3.62 -11.20
CA ALA A 62 0.21 -3.42 -10.14
C ALA A 62 -0.39 -2.61 -8.99
N ALA A 63 -1.19 -1.59 -9.31
CA ALA A 63 -1.88 -0.77 -8.32
C ALA A 63 -2.92 -1.56 -7.51
N VAL A 64 -3.70 -2.42 -8.15
CA VAL A 64 -4.68 -3.27 -7.47
C VAL A 64 -4.00 -4.28 -6.53
N ILE A 65 -2.86 -4.83 -6.94
CA ILE A 65 -2.07 -5.70 -6.05
C ILE A 65 -1.54 -4.89 -4.86
N ALA A 66 -1.04 -3.68 -5.08
CA ALA A 66 -0.58 -2.81 -4.01
C ALA A 66 -1.70 -2.52 -2.98
N ALA A 67 -2.89 -2.15 -3.46
CA ALA A 67 -4.06 -1.92 -2.61
C ALA A 67 -4.47 -3.20 -1.85
N SER A 68 -4.50 -4.35 -2.53
CA SER A 68 -4.80 -5.65 -1.92
C SER A 68 -3.82 -6.03 -0.80
N ILE A 69 -2.54 -5.70 -0.96
CA ILE A 69 -1.51 -5.86 0.05
C ILE A 69 -1.77 -4.90 1.22
N GLY A 70 -2.08 -3.64 0.92
CA GLY A 70 -2.45 -2.62 1.91
C GLY A 70 -3.63 -3.04 2.79
N GLN A 71 -4.68 -3.63 2.22
CA GLN A 71 -5.83 -4.13 2.98
C GLN A 71 -5.46 -5.22 4.00
N LEU A 72 -4.46 -6.06 3.69
CA LEU A 72 -3.96 -7.07 4.62
C LEU A 72 -3.05 -6.46 5.70
N LEU A 73 -2.26 -5.45 5.31
CA LEU A 73 -1.33 -4.74 6.19
C LEU A 73 -1.98 -3.59 6.96
N TRP A 74 -3.27 -3.33 6.77
CA TRP A 74 -4.01 -2.21 7.37
C TRP A 74 -3.73 -2.03 8.88
N PRO A 75 -3.76 -3.07 9.75
CA PRO A 75 -3.56 -2.88 11.19
C PRO A 75 -2.13 -2.42 11.49
N LEU A 76 -1.17 -2.94 10.73
CA LEU A 76 0.23 -2.59 10.85
C LEU A 76 0.49 -1.17 10.36
N LEU A 77 -0.06 -0.79 9.19
CA LEU A 77 0.07 0.56 8.64
C LEU A 77 -0.49 1.60 9.60
N PHE A 78 -1.61 1.31 10.24
CA PHE A 78 -2.28 2.21 11.17
C PHE A 78 -1.50 2.40 12.46
N PHE A 79 -0.95 1.30 12.99
CA PHE A 79 -0.05 1.36 14.14
C PHE A 79 1.21 2.19 13.85
N ILE A 80 1.79 2.02 12.66
CA ILE A 80 2.95 2.79 12.21
C ILE A 80 2.60 4.27 12.04
N ASN A 81 1.44 4.59 11.46
CA ASN A 81 0.94 5.97 11.35
C ASN A 81 0.82 6.64 12.71
N TYR A 82 0.17 5.98 13.66
CA TYR A 82 0.01 6.56 14.99
C TYR A 82 1.37 6.80 15.68
N LYS A 83 2.26 5.79 15.66
CA LYS A 83 3.60 5.92 16.28
C LYS A 83 4.44 7.03 15.66
N ILE A 84 4.46 7.12 14.33
CA ILE A 84 5.23 8.14 13.61
C ILE A 84 4.59 9.51 13.80
N GLY A 85 3.26 9.58 13.81
CA GLY A 85 2.51 10.77 14.16
C GLY A 85 2.89 11.37 15.50
N VAL A 86 2.87 10.53 16.54
CA VAL A 86 3.29 10.92 17.90
C VAL A 86 4.77 11.32 17.93
N LEU A 87 5.65 10.57 17.27
CA LEU A 87 7.08 10.91 17.19
C LEU A 87 7.32 12.27 16.53
N VAL A 88 6.68 12.50 15.38
CA VAL A 88 6.76 13.76 14.64
C VAL A 88 6.19 14.88 15.51
N SER A 89 5.03 14.69 16.13
CA SER A 89 4.45 15.68 17.03
C SER A 89 5.38 16.04 18.19
N HIS A 90 6.05 15.07 18.82
CA HIS A 90 7.06 15.35 19.84
C HIS A 90 8.28 16.10 19.31
N LEU A 91 8.79 15.75 18.13
CA LEU A 91 9.93 16.43 17.50
C LEU A 91 9.59 17.88 17.14
N PHE A 92 8.39 18.12 16.58
CA PHE A 92 7.95 19.44 16.15
C PHE A 92 7.38 20.30 17.29
N SER A 93 6.87 19.70 18.38
CA SER A 93 6.36 20.43 19.57
C SER A 93 7.45 21.15 20.37
N SER A 94 8.74 21.00 20.01
CA SER A 94 9.79 21.92 20.46
C SER A 94 9.67 23.32 19.81
N THR A 95 8.83 23.47 18.80
CA THR A 95 8.52 24.72 18.09
C THR A 95 7.01 24.83 17.86
N THR A 96 6.34 25.50 18.79
CA THR A 96 4.93 25.95 18.79
C THR A 96 3.85 24.86 18.80
N PRO A 97 3.05 24.76 19.88
CA PRO A 97 1.80 24.03 19.80
C PRO A 97 0.85 24.89 18.96
N ILE A 98 0.44 24.43 17.78
CA ILE A 98 -0.76 24.96 17.14
C ILE A 98 -1.93 24.47 18.00
N LYS A 99 -2.13 25.17 19.12
CA LYS A 99 -3.32 25.09 19.92
C LYS A 99 -4.43 25.65 19.06
N LEU A 100 -5.19 24.77 18.41
CA LEU A 100 -6.49 25.10 17.80
C LEU A 100 -7.52 25.61 18.84
N GLN A 101 -7.07 25.88 20.08
CA GLN A 101 -7.80 26.39 21.24
C GLN A 101 -8.05 27.90 21.13
N ASP A 102 -7.21 28.65 20.40
CA ASP A 102 -7.28 30.12 20.37
C ASP A 102 -8.32 30.69 19.39
N VAL A 103 -9.03 29.83 18.64
CA VAL A 103 -10.04 30.27 17.65
C VAL A 103 -11.49 30.11 18.15
N ILE A 104 -11.72 29.43 19.30
CA ILE A 104 -13.08 29.19 19.82
C ILE A 104 -13.19 29.71 21.26
N HIS A 105 -13.01 31.02 21.44
CA HIS A 105 -13.51 31.71 22.64
C HIS A 105 -15.00 32.01 22.47
N ILE A 106 -15.85 31.01 22.71
CA ILE A 106 -17.26 31.23 23.00
C ILE A 106 -17.47 30.75 24.45
N PRO A 107 -17.74 31.66 25.42
CA PRO A 107 -17.93 31.28 26.81
C PRO A 107 -19.25 30.53 26.95
N VAL A 108 -19.21 29.22 27.19
CA VAL A 108 -20.41 28.41 27.47
C VAL A 108 -20.42 28.04 28.97
N PRO A 109 -21.45 28.45 29.73
CA PRO A 109 -21.52 28.22 31.18
C PRO A 109 -21.80 26.74 31.55
N ASP A 110 -21.09 26.31 32.60
CA ASP A 110 -21.32 25.25 33.59
C ASP A 110 -21.85 23.84 33.22
N ARG A 111 -20.92 22.88 33.42
CA ARG A 111 -21.06 21.56 34.05
C ARG A 111 -22.03 20.52 33.48
N LYS A 112 -21.58 19.93 32.37
CA LYS A 112 -21.67 18.49 31.98
C LYS A 112 -20.94 18.24 30.65
N TYR A 113 -20.63 19.33 29.95
CA TYR A 113 -19.92 19.35 28.67
C TYR A 113 -18.38 19.28 28.76
N SER A 114 -17.78 19.55 29.92
CA SER A 114 -16.30 19.54 30.06
C SER A 114 -15.70 18.14 29.88
N VAL A 115 -16.34 17.10 30.43
CA VAL A 115 -15.88 15.71 30.27
C VAL A 115 -15.97 15.28 28.80
N LEU A 116 -17.08 15.60 28.14
CA LEU A 116 -17.26 15.29 26.73
C LEU A 116 -16.24 16.07 25.87
N ALA A 117 -16.03 17.35 26.16
CA ALA A 117 -15.01 18.18 25.51
C ALA A 117 -13.59 17.61 25.68
N ASP A 118 -13.25 17.06 26.85
CA ASP A 118 -11.95 16.42 27.11
C ASP A 118 -11.77 15.12 26.31
N TYR A 119 -12.84 14.34 26.08
CA TYR A 119 -12.77 13.17 25.20
C TYR A 119 -12.66 13.59 23.73
N PHE A 120 -13.39 14.63 23.31
CA PHE A 120 -13.33 15.15 21.94
C PHE A 120 -11.96 15.76 21.62
N SER A 121 -11.35 16.49 22.55
CA SER A 121 -10.01 17.06 22.37
C SER A 121 -8.96 15.96 22.26
N LYS A 122 -8.99 14.96 23.15
CA LYS A 122 -8.09 13.80 23.07
C LYS A 122 -8.28 13.00 21.78
N LEU A 123 -9.52 12.80 21.33
CA LEU A 123 -9.81 12.12 20.07
C LEU A 123 -9.31 12.94 18.87
N GLY A 124 -9.48 14.26 18.91
CA GLY A 124 -8.95 15.19 17.92
C GLY A 124 -7.42 15.12 17.84
N ASP A 125 -6.74 15.16 18.98
CA ASP A 125 -5.28 15.05 19.06
C ASP A 125 -4.78 13.70 18.54
N MET A 126 -5.46 12.59 18.89
CA MET A 126 -5.12 11.28 18.34
C MET A 126 -5.31 11.22 16.82
N GLY A 127 -6.40 11.78 16.31
CA GLY A 127 -6.68 11.89 14.87
C GLY A 127 -5.65 12.75 14.14
N LEU A 128 -5.27 13.89 14.71
CA LEU A 128 -4.25 14.78 14.16
C LEU A 128 -2.88 14.11 14.11
N ASN A 129 -2.44 13.49 15.21
CA ASN A 129 -1.20 12.73 15.23
C ASN A 129 -1.23 11.64 14.16
N PHE A 130 -2.32 10.88 14.07
CA PHE A 130 -2.48 9.86 13.04
C PHE A 130 -2.38 10.42 11.61
N LEU A 131 -3.04 11.56 11.32
CA LEU A 131 -3.00 12.22 10.01
C LEU A 131 -1.62 12.76 9.66
N ILE A 132 -0.91 13.35 10.63
CA ILE A 132 0.48 13.77 10.46
C ILE A 132 1.35 12.56 10.10
N GLY A 133 1.18 11.47 10.85
CA GLY A 133 1.88 10.21 10.60
C GLY A 133 1.57 9.63 9.23
N SER A 134 0.31 9.64 8.79
CA SER A 134 -0.08 9.12 7.47
C SER A 134 0.46 9.94 6.31
N ILE A 135 0.52 11.27 6.43
CA ILE A 135 1.12 12.14 5.41
C ILE A 135 2.63 11.85 5.29
N VAL A 136 3.35 11.83 6.41
CA VAL A 136 4.79 11.56 6.42
C VAL A 136 5.08 10.16 5.86
N ASN A 137 4.35 9.15 6.36
CA ASN A 137 4.55 7.78 5.93
C ASN A 137 4.18 7.54 4.47
N SER A 138 3.08 8.12 3.99
CA SER A 138 2.67 7.95 2.59
C SER A 138 3.70 8.54 1.63
N LEU A 139 4.28 9.69 1.96
CA LEU A 139 5.34 10.31 1.16
C LEU A 139 6.60 9.45 1.15
N VAL A 140 7.13 9.11 2.33
CA VAL A 140 8.35 8.28 2.46
C VAL A 140 8.16 6.91 1.83
N SER A 141 7.02 6.27 2.11
CA SER A 141 6.70 4.95 1.58
C SER A 141 6.58 4.97 0.06
N SER A 142 5.96 5.99 -0.54
CA SER A 142 5.84 6.05 -2.00
C SER A 142 7.22 6.01 -2.68
N VAL A 143 8.17 6.79 -2.17
CA VAL A 143 9.54 6.82 -2.70
C VAL A 143 10.23 5.47 -2.48
N VAL A 144 10.19 4.95 -1.26
CA VAL A 144 10.83 3.68 -0.89
C VAL A 144 10.26 2.51 -1.70
N VAL A 145 8.94 2.42 -1.80
CA VAL A 145 8.23 1.36 -2.53
C VAL A 145 8.55 1.43 -4.02
N TYR A 146 8.59 2.62 -4.62
CA TYR A 146 8.99 2.78 -6.02
C TYR A 146 10.40 2.25 -6.28
N PHE A 147 11.39 2.63 -5.44
CA PHE A 147 12.76 2.16 -5.60
C PHE A 147 12.88 0.65 -5.37
N ILE A 148 12.27 0.11 -4.30
CA ILE A 148 12.28 -1.33 -4.02
C ILE A 148 11.67 -2.10 -5.19
N PHE A 149 10.50 -1.70 -5.69
CA PHE A 149 9.86 -2.40 -6.81
C PHE A 149 10.68 -2.31 -8.08
N ARG A 150 11.24 -1.14 -8.39
CA ARG A 150 12.08 -0.96 -9.57
C ARG A 150 13.33 -1.85 -9.50
N LEU A 151 14.01 -1.90 -8.35
CA LEU A 151 15.16 -2.77 -8.12
C LEU A 151 14.78 -4.25 -8.22
N LEU A 152 13.67 -4.64 -7.59
CA LEU A 152 13.19 -6.02 -7.59
C LEU A 152 12.84 -6.47 -9.02
N LEU A 153 12.22 -5.62 -9.82
CA LEU A 153 11.96 -5.90 -11.23
C LEU A 153 13.25 -5.98 -12.04
N CYS A 154 14.14 -4.98 -11.96
CA CYS A 154 15.41 -5.01 -12.71
C CYS A 154 16.27 -6.24 -12.38
N TYR A 155 16.34 -6.62 -11.11
CA TYR A 155 17.17 -7.74 -10.64
C TYR A 155 16.55 -9.11 -10.95
N TYR A 156 15.25 -9.30 -10.68
CA TYR A 156 14.62 -10.62 -10.75
C TYR A 156 13.93 -10.93 -12.09
N ARG A 157 13.76 -9.96 -13.00
CA ARG A 157 13.03 -10.19 -14.27
C ARG A 157 13.70 -11.25 -15.16
N LYS A 158 15.02 -11.21 -15.31
CA LYS A 158 15.77 -12.18 -16.14
C LYS A 158 15.70 -13.61 -15.58
N PRO A 159 16.03 -13.89 -14.29
CA PRO A 159 15.97 -15.25 -13.76
C PRO A 159 14.54 -15.80 -13.67
N LEU A 160 13.53 -14.96 -13.40
CA LEU A 160 12.14 -15.42 -13.38
C LEU A 160 11.63 -15.81 -14.77
N LEU A 161 11.90 -15.01 -15.80
CA LEU A 161 11.51 -15.33 -17.17
C LEU A 161 12.17 -16.64 -17.64
N LEU A 162 13.42 -16.88 -17.26
CA LEU A 162 14.15 -18.12 -17.57
C LEU A 162 13.56 -19.35 -16.84
N LYS A 163 13.26 -19.25 -15.54
CA LYS A 163 12.58 -20.34 -14.80
C LYS A 163 11.24 -20.68 -15.43
N ILE A 164 10.44 -19.67 -15.77
CA ILE A 164 9.13 -19.84 -16.37
C ILE A 164 9.22 -20.51 -17.75
N LYS A 165 10.15 -20.10 -18.62
CA LYS A 165 10.39 -20.77 -19.92
C LYS A 165 10.79 -22.23 -19.74
N ARG A 166 11.67 -22.54 -18.78
CA ARG A 166 12.11 -23.92 -18.48
C ARG A 166 10.96 -24.80 -18.00
N THR A 167 10.09 -24.30 -17.12
CA THR A 167 8.93 -25.05 -16.63
C THR A 167 7.90 -25.30 -17.74
N SER A 168 7.63 -24.31 -18.60
CA SER A 168 6.72 -24.50 -19.75
C SER A 168 7.29 -25.48 -20.78
N LYS A 169 8.61 -25.46 -21.04
CA LYS A 169 9.26 -26.43 -21.95
C LYS A 169 9.20 -27.85 -21.40
N ARG A 170 9.47 -28.06 -20.10
CA ARG A 170 9.36 -29.37 -19.43
C ARG A 170 7.95 -29.93 -19.48
N LYS A 171 6.92 -29.11 -19.22
CA LYS A 171 5.52 -29.55 -19.30
C LYS A 171 5.10 -29.94 -20.72
N ARG A 172 5.57 -29.22 -21.75
CA ARG A 172 5.30 -29.59 -23.15
C ARG A 172 5.95 -30.93 -23.51
N ALA A 173 7.23 -31.10 -23.15
CA ALA A 173 7.93 -32.36 -23.37
C ALA A 173 7.27 -33.55 -22.66
N GLN A 174 6.78 -33.37 -21.43
CA GLN A 174 6.02 -34.42 -20.72
C GLN A 174 4.69 -34.76 -21.40
N VAL A 175 3.97 -33.77 -21.94
CA VAL A 175 2.71 -34.01 -22.65
C VAL A 175 2.94 -34.69 -24.01
N GLU A 176 4.03 -34.35 -24.70
CA GLU A 176 4.44 -35.03 -25.94
C GLU A 176 4.81 -36.49 -25.66
N GLN A 177 5.61 -36.77 -24.61
CA GLN A 177 5.97 -38.13 -24.21
C GLN A 177 4.76 -39.01 -23.86
N ILE A 178 3.76 -38.48 -23.14
CA ILE A 178 2.54 -39.24 -22.80
C ILE A 178 1.73 -39.57 -24.06
N LYS A 179 1.66 -38.65 -25.03
CA LYS A 179 0.96 -38.90 -26.29
C LYS A 179 1.66 -39.95 -27.15
N ASP A 180 3.00 -39.96 -27.15
CA ASP A 180 3.78 -40.95 -27.88
C ASP A 180 3.67 -42.36 -27.25
N GLU A 181 3.56 -42.46 -25.91
CA GLU A 181 3.27 -43.71 -25.20
C GLU A 181 1.83 -44.22 -25.44
N GLU A 182 0.83 -43.35 -25.54
CA GLU A 182 -0.57 -43.73 -25.82
C GLU A 182 -0.81 -44.13 -27.29
N ALA A 183 0.07 -43.72 -28.21
CA ALA A 183 -0.03 -43.99 -29.64
C ALA A 183 0.73 -45.25 -30.09
N SER A 184 1.50 -45.89 -29.20
CA SER A 184 2.30 -47.09 -29.45
C SER A 184 1.67 -48.35 -28.86
#